data_AF-A0A850MNI1-F1
#
_entry.id   AF-A0A850MNI1-F1
#
_cell.length_a   1.000
_cell.length_b   1.000
_cell.length_c   1.000
_cell.angle_alpha   90.00
_cell.angle_beta   90.00
_cell.angle_gamma   90.00
#
_symmetry.space_group_name_H-M   'P 1'
#
loop_
_entity.id
_entity.type
_entity.pdbx_description
1 polymer ?
#
loop_
_entity_poly.entity_id
_entity_poly.type
_entity_poly.pdbx_seq_one_letter_code
_entity_poly.pdbx_strand_id
1 'polypeptide(L)'
;ATIYDTTIVMRSVKATHRVWNNKAAQKVLELEASQSDQAEIFNAAAGTKAKEMYDEGNLDVGVISVGQGVGLVNDIPTVKELFDRIMQQAEGIIQKLPHS
;
A
#
# COMPACT_ATOMS: atom_id res chain seq x y z
N ALA A 1 8.30 -3.99 -6.72
CA ALA A 1 7.40 -2.84 -6.93
C ALA A 1 8.23 -1.60 -7.15
N THR A 2 7.72 -0.61 -7.88
CA THR A 2 8.27 0.75 -8.01
C THR A 2 7.47 1.74 -7.16
N ILE A 3 7.96 2.97 -7.02
CA ILE A 3 7.25 4.05 -6.31
C ILE A 3 5.92 4.47 -6.99
N TYR A 4 5.69 4.01 -8.22
CA TYR A 4 4.50 4.28 -9.03
C TYR A 4 3.47 3.15 -8.98
N ASP A 5 3.78 2.03 -8.32
CA ASP A 5 2.90 0.86 -8.27
C ASP A 5 1.79 1.00 -7.22
N THR A 6 1.46 2.21 -6.77
CA THR A 6 0.34 2.44 -5.83
C THR A 6 -0.65 3.43 -6.41
N THR A 7 -1.91 3.29 -6.03
CA THR A 7 -2.98 4.18 -6.46
C THR A 7 -3.86 4.58 -5.27
N ILE A 8 -4.73 5.57 -5.47
CA ILE A 8 -5.70 6.03 -4.48
C ILE A 8 -7.09 5.57 -4.90
N VAL A 9 -7.80 4.89 -3.99
CA VAL A 9 -9.16 4.39 -4.21
C VAL A 9 -10.13 4.91 -3.15
N MET A 10 -11.43 4.74 -3.39
CA MET A 10 -12.54 5.07 -2.50
C MET A 10 -12.61 6.57 -2.12
N ARG A 11 -12.12 7.43 -3.00
CA ARG A 11 -12.17 8.89 -2.83
C ARG A 11 -13.60 9.40 -2.97
N SER A 12 -14.39 8.84 -3.90
CA SER A 12 -15.78 9.25 -4.16
C SER A 12 -16.69 9.01 -2.95
N VAL A 13 -16.43 7.94 -2.20
CA VAL A 13 -17.19 7.52 -1.01
C VAL A 13 -16.60 8.03 0.30
N LYS A 14 -15.67 8.99 0.26
CA LYS A 14 -14.99 9.61 1.43
C LYS A 14 -14.26 8.60 2.34
N ALA A 15 -13.88 7.45 1.81
CA ALA A 15 -13.11 6.41 2.52
C ALA A 15 -11.75 6.21 1.85
N THR A 16 -11.01 7.30 1.62
CA THR A 16 -9.81 7.30 0.77
C THR A 16 -8.70 6.41 1.34
N HIS A 17 -8.16 5.50 0.53
CA HIS A 17 -7.01 4.66 0.87
C HIS A 17 -5.95 4.68 -0.24
N ARG A 18 -4.67 4.59 0.14
CA ARG A 18 -3.59 4.28 -0.80
C ARG A 18 -3.35 2.78 -0.81
N VAL A 19 -3.43 2.18 -1.99
CA VAL A 19 -3.37 0.74 -2.17
C VAL A 19 -2.39 0.33 -3.26
N TRP A 20 -1.97 -0.93 -3.26
CA TRP A 20 -1.22 -1.51 -4.38
C TRP A 20 -2.10 -1.43 -5.63
N ASN A 21 -1.53 -0.93 -6.72
CA ASN A 21 -2.16 -0.92 -8.02
C ASN A 21 -2.21 -2.32 -8.66
N ASN A 22 -3.11 -3.17 -8.17
CA ASN A 22 -3.42 -4.51 -8.69
C ASN A 22 -4.81 -4.55 -9.36
N LYS A 23 -5.24 -5.73 -9.83
CA LYS A 23 -6.57 -5.87 -10.49
C LYS A 23 -7.73 -5.52 -9.57
N ALA A 24 -7.67 -5.86 -8.29
CA ALA A 24 -8.72 -5.49 -7.32
C ALA A 24 -8.83 -3.97 -7.17
N ALA A 25 -7.72 -3.25 -7.08
CA ALA A 25 -7.71 -1.79 -7.01
C ALA A 25 -8.26 -1.16 -8.30
N GLN A 26 -7.89 -1.70 -9.47
CA GLN A 26 -8.47 -1.26 -10.75
C GLN A 26 -9.98 -1.47 -10.78
N LYS A 27 -10.47 -2.60 -10.24
CA LYS A 27 -11.91 -2.84 -10.16
C LYS A 27 -12.65 -1.82 -9.29
N VAL A 28 -12.05 -1.41 -8.17
CA VAL A 28 -12.61 -0.35 -7.33
C VAL A 28 -12.66 0.99 -8.08
N LEU A 29 -11.58 1.34 -8.80
CA LEU A 29 -11.53 2.56 -9.60
C LEU A 29 -12.59 2.57 -10.72
N GLU A 30 -12.81 1.43 -11.39
CA GLU A 30 -13.87 1.28 -12.39
C GLU A 30 -15.26 1.53 -11.80
N LEU A 31 -15.53 1.00 -10.60
CA LEU A 31 -16.80 1.21 -9.90
C LEU A 31 -16.98 2.68 -9.51
N GLU A 32 -15.92 3.33 -9.01
CA GLU A 32 -15.94 4.77 -8.72
C GLU A 32 -16.19 5.61 -9.98
N ALA A 33 -15.54 5.28 -11.09
CA ALA A 33 -15.70 5.98 -12.36
C ALA A 33 -17.11 5.80 -12.95
N SER A 34 -17.73 4.65 -12.69
CA SER A 34 -19.10 4.33 -13.12
C SER A 34 -20.18 4.92 -12.20
N GLN A 35 -19.80 5.63 -11.14
CA GLN A 35 -20.72 6.13 -10.10
C GLN A 35 -21.59 5.02 -9.51
N SER A 36 -21.02 3.81 -9.35
CA SER A 36 -21.68 2.68 -8.70
C SER A 36 -22.11 3.02 -7.27
N ASP A 37 -23.05 2.22 -6.76
CA ASP A 37 -23.52 2.38 -5.38
C ASP A 37 -22.37 2.19 -4.37
N GLN A 38 -22.46 2.93 -3.27
CA GLN A 38 -21.45 2.90 -2.22
C GLN A 38 -21.26 1.49 -1.64
N ALA A 39 -22.32 0.67 -1.55
CA ALA A 39 -22.21 -0.70 -1.07
C ALA A 39 -21.41 -1.60 -2.03
N GLU A 40 -21.52 -1.38 -3.35
CA GLU A 40 -20.75 -2.13 -4.34
C GLU A 40 -19.25 -1.83 -4.23
N ILE A 41 -18.91 -0.53 -4.07
CA ILE A 41 -17.53 -0.08 -3.89
C ILE A 41 -16.92 -0.70 -2.61
N PHE A 42 -17.67 -0.69 -1.50
CA PHE A 42 -17.20 -1.30 -0.25
C PHE A 42 -17.09 -2.82 -0.35
N ASN A 43 -17.98 -3.49 -1.07
CA ASN A 43 -17.89 -4.93 -1.28
C ASN A 43 -16.67 -5.31 -2.14
N ALA A 44 -16.36 -4.52 -3.17
CA ALA A 44 -15.15 -4.71 -3.97
C ALA A 44 -13.87 -4.52 -3.14
N ALA A 45 -13.87 -3.58 -2.19
CA ALA A 45 -12.77 -3.32 -1.27
C ALA A 45 -12.86 -4.07 0.07
N ALA A 46 -13.70 -5.11 0.17
CA ALA A 46 -13.98 -5.77 1.44
C ALA A 46 -12.74 -6.43 2.06
N GLY A 47 -12.57 -6.28 3.38
CA GLY A 47 -11.44 -6.87 4.12
C GLY A 47 -11.38 -8.40 4.06
N THR A 48 -12.50 -9.08 3.80
CA THR A 48 -12.53 -10.53 3.56
C THR A 48 -11.73 -10.93 2.32
N LYS A 49 -11.77 -10.13 1.26
CA LYS A 49 -10.97 -10.33 0.05
C LYS A 49 -9.48 -10.08 0.31
N ALA A 50 -9.15 -9.07 1.12
CA ALA A 50 -7.77 -8.83 1.54
C ALA A 50 -7.23 -10.00 2.37
N LYS A 51 -8.06 -10.58 3.25
CA LYS A 51 -7.72 -11.78 4.01
C LYS A 51 -7.45 -12.99 3.11
N GLU A 52 -8.34 -13.27 2.15
CA GLU A 52 -8.15 -14.34 1.17
C GLU A 52 -6.83 -14.17 0.39
N MET A 53 -6.54 -12.95 -0.04
CA MET A 53 -5.28 -12.62 -0.71
C MET A 53 -4.04 -12.89 0.17
N TYR A 54 -4.08 -12.60 1.48
CA TYR A 54 -2.97 -12.91 2.39
C TYR A 54 -2.82 -14.41 2.65
N ASP A 55 -3.95 -15.12 2.79
CA ASP A 55 -3.97 -16.54 3.12
C ASP A 55 -3.59 -17.41 1.91
N GLU A 56 -4.02 -17.04 0.70
CA GLU A 56 -3.85 -17.81 -0.53
C GLU A 56 -2.75 -17.29 -1.46
N GLY A 57 -2.24 -16.07 -1.23
CA GLY A 57 -1.27 -15.42 -2.10
C GLY A 57 -1.83 -14.95 -3.44
N ASN A 58 -3.16 -14.95 -3.62
CA ASN A 58 -3.81 -14.45 -4.83
C ASN A 58 -3.88 -12.92 -4.83
N LEU A 59 -2.85 -12.28 -5.38
CA LEU A 59 -2.70 -10.83 -5.39
C LEU A 59 -3.82 -10.05 -6.11
N ASP A 60 -4.67 -10.71 -6.88
CA ASP A 60 -5.70 -10.06 -7.68
C ASP A 60 -7.07 -10.02 -6.98
N VAL A 61 -7.27 -10.74 -5.87
CA VAL A 61 -8.59 -10.87 -5.25
C VAL A 61 -8.95 -9.71 -4.30
N GLY A 62 -7.94 -9.11 -3.66
CA GLY A 62 -8.12 -8.10 -2.61
C GLY A 62 -7.31 -6.82 -2.81
N VAL A 63 -7.72 -5.75 -2.13
CA VAL A 63 -6.95 -4.51 -2.04
C VAL A 63 -6.02 -4.55 -0.83
N ILE A 64 -4.77 -4.11 -1.01
CA ILE A 64 -3.79 -3.98 0.08
C ILE A 64 -3.47 -2.52 0.29
N SER A 65 -3.64 -2.04 1.52
CA SER A 65 -3.10 -0.74 1.94
C SER A 65 -1.58 -0.77 1.94
N VAL A 66 -0.96 0.05 1.09
CA VAL A 66 0.50 0.16 1.01
C VAL A 66 0.93 1.56 0.56
N GLY A 67 2.00 2.07 1.15
CA GLY A 67 2.57 3.37 0.81
C GLY A 67 3.49 3.31 -0.41
N GLN A 68 3.78 4.47 -1.03
CA GLN A 68 4.73 4.56 -2.15
C GLN A 68 6.15 4.11 -1.78
N GLY A 69 6.50 4.16 -0.49
CA GLY A 69 7.77 3.65 0.04
C GLY A 69 8.01 2.17 -0.23
N VAL A 70 6.98 1.40 -0.62
CA VAL A 70 7.14 -0.01 -1.06
C VAL A 70 8.14 -0.16 -2.20
N GLY A 71 8.27 0.85 -3.07
CA GLY A 71 9.26 0.85 -4.14
C GLY A 71 10.71 0.96 -3.68
N LEU A 72 10.94 1.26 -2.39
CA LEU A 72 12.26 1.34 -1.78
C LEU A 72 12.61 0.06 -0.98
N VAL A 73 11.65 -0.84 -0.78
CA VAL A 73 11.84 -2.09 -0.04
C VAL A 73 12.38 -3.14 -0.99
N ASN A 74 13.62 -3.59 -0.76
CA ASN A 74 14.33 -4.53 -1.63
C ASN A 74 14.78 -5.81 -0.90
N ASP A 75 14.46 -5.93 0.39
CA ASP A 75 14.81 -7.07 1.23
C ASP A 75 13.75 -7.32 2.31
N ILE A 76 13.87 -8.46 2.99
CA ILE A 76 12.93 -8.90 4.04
C ILE A 76 13.75 -9.16 5.32
N PRO A 77 14.16 -8.10 6.04
CA PRO A 77 14.92 -8.25 7.28
C PRO A 77 14.02 -8.74 8.42
N THR A 78 14.64 -9.26 9.48
CA THR A 78 13.95 -9.37 10.77
C THR A 78 13.59 -7.98 11.29
N VAL A 79 12.61 -7.92 12.22
CA VAL A 79 12.21 -6.66 12.87
C VAL A 79 13.41 -5.97 13.52
N LYS A 80 14.30 -6.75 14.17
CA LYS A 80 15.49 -6.22 14.82
C LYS A 80 16.44 -5.56 13.81
N GLU A 81 16.79 -6.29 12.74
CA GLU A 81 17.70 -5.77 11.70
C GLU A 81 17.15 -4.52 11.02
N LEU A 82 15.83 -4.46 10.81
CA LEU A 82 15.16 -3.28 10.26
C LEU A 82 15.40 -2.06 11.14
N PHE A 83 15.12 -2.17 12.45
CA PHE A 83 15.29 -1.05 13.37
C PHE A 83 16.76 -0.66 13.56
N ASP A 84 17.66 -1.64 13.72
CA ASP A 84 19.10 -1.38 13.85
C ASP A 84 19.63 -0.61 12.63
N ARG A 85 19.22 -1.03 11.42
CA ARG A 85 19.60 -0.37 10.17
C ARG A 85 19.08 1.06 10.10
N ILE A 86 17.81 1.29 10.46
CA ILE A 86 17.21 2.63 10.46
C ILE A 86 17.99 3.58 11.38
N MET A 87 18.30 3.14 12.61
CA MET A 87 19.03 3.95 13.58
C MET A 87 20.46 4.26 13.10
N GLN A 88 21.19 3.24 12.64
CA GLN A 88 22.55 3.41 12.14
C GLN A 88 22.61 4.37 10.94
N GLN A 89 21.66 4.26 10.00
CA GLN A 89 21.58 5.16 8.85
C GLN A 89 21.26 6.59 9.26
N ALA A 90 20.33 6.79 10.20
CA ALA A 90 19.98 8.12 10.70
C ALA A 90 21.16 8.80 11.40
N GLU A 91 21.86 8.10 12.29
CA GLU A 91 23.06 8.61 12.97
C GLU A 91 24.17 8.97 11.96
N GLY A 92 24.40 8.11 10.97
CA GLY A 92 25.38 8.37 9.91
C GLY A 92 25.02 9.57 9.02
N ILE A 93 23.73 9.89 8.86
CA ILE A 93 23.29 11.11 8.18
C ILE A 93 23.53 12.34 9.06
N ILE A 94 23.15 12.29 10.34
CA ILE A 94 23.31 13.40 11.29
C ILE A 94 24.78 13.85 11.38
N GLN A 95 25.72 12.90 11.44
CA GLN A 95 27.16 13.22 11.47
C GLN A 95 27.67 13.92 10.21
N LYS A 96 27.02 13.73 9.06
CA LYS A 96 27.39 14.34 7.78
C LYS A 96 26.70 15.68 7.52
N LEU A 97 25.68 16.03 8.31
CA LEU A 97 25.02 17.32 8.18
C LEU A 97 25.98 18.43 8.63
N PRO A 98 26.20 19.46 7.80
CA PRO A 98 27.05 20.58 8.18
C PRO A 98 26.49 21.23 9.45
N HIS A 99 27.34 21.36 10.46
CA HIS A 99 26.99 22.13 11.65
C HIS A 99 26.88 23.59 11.21
N SER A 100 25.68 24.16 11.34
CA SER A 100 25.44 25.58 11.08
C SER A 100 26.18 26.45 12.09
#